data_AF-A0A957V4L4-F1
#
_entry.id   AF-A0A957V4L4-F1
#
_cell.length_a   1.000
_cell.length_b   1.000
_cell.length_c   1.000
_cell.angle_alpha   90.00
_cell.angle_beta   90.00
_cell.angle_gamma   90.00
#
_symmetry.space_group_name_H-M   'P 1'
#
loop_
_entity.id
_entity.type
_entity.pdbx_description
1 polymer ?
#
loop_
_entity_poly.entity_id
_entity_poly.type
_entity_poly.pdbx_seq_one_letter_code
_entity_poly.pdbx_strand_id
1 'polypeptide(L)' 'QGIGHALLEHAEAALFTATDSIMLLVSDFNIAAQRFYRGRGYLQVGAIPDYVIPGVDELVFFKRRPSR' A
#
# COMPACT_ATOMS: atom_id res chain seq x y z
N GLN A 1 4.25 -1.95 -19.02
CA GLN A 1 5.28 -1.40 -18.11
C GLN A 1 4.79 -0.05 -17.58
N GLY A 2 5.07 0.33 -16.32
CA GLY A 2 4.78 1.66 -15.75
C GLY A 2 3.33 1.98 -15.31
N ILE A 3 2.32 1.27 -15.81
CA ILE A 3 0.90 1.60 -15.53
C ILE A 3 0.57 1.61 -14.03
N GLY A 4 1.02 0.61 -13.27
CA GLY A 4 0.76 0.56 -11.83
C GLY A 4 1.35 1.75 -11.07
N HIS A 5 2.52 2.23 -11.52
CA HIS A 5 3.15 3.43 -10.97
C HIS A 5 2.30 4.67 -11.25
N ALA A 6 1.89 4.88 -12.50
CA ALA A 6 1.07 6.03 -12.90
C ALA A 6 -0.29 6.05 -12.20
N LEU A 7 -0.94 4.90 -12.05
CA LEU A 7 -2.21 4.78 -11.34
C LEU A 7 -2.05 5.11 -9.84
N LEU A 8 -0.99 4.60 -9.21
CA LEU A 8 -0.73 4.88 -7.80
C LEU A 8 -0.41 6.36 -7.60
N GLU A 9 0.40 6.98 -8.46
CA GLU A 9 0.70 8.41 -8.37
C GLU A 9 -0.55 9.28 -8.48
N HIS A 10 -1.42 8.95 -9.43
CA HIS A 10 -2.69 9.65 -9.59
C HIS A 10 -3.58 9.50 -8.34
N ALA A 11 -3.69 8.28 -7.81
CA ALA A 11 -4.48 8.01 -6.61
C ALA A 11 -3.90 8.72 -5.37
N GLU A 12 -2.58 8.67 -5.17
CA GLU A 12 -1.90 9.36 -4.08
C GLU A 12 -2.12 10.87 -4.15
N ALA A 13 -1.97 11.48 -5.33
CA ALA A 13 -2.21 12.90 -5.53
C ALA A 13 -3.64 13.30 -5.18
N ALA A 14 -4.64 12.49 -5.56
CA ALA A 14 -6.03 12.73 -5.22
C ALA A 14 -6.32 12.56 -3.72
N LEU A 15 -5.85 11.47 -3.10
CA LEU A 15 -6.09 11.17 -1.69
C LEU A 15 -5.42 12.18 -0.76
N PHE A 16 -4.20 12.60 -1.07
CA PHE A 16 -3.48 13.61 -0.30
C PHE A 16 -4.05 15.03 -0.46
N THR A 17 -5.14 15.24 -1.21
CA THR A 17 -5.93 16.48 -1.11
C THR A 17 -6.83 16.50 0.14
N ALA A 18 -7.20 15.33 0.67
CA ALA A 18 -8.19 15.16 1.73
C ALA A 18 -7.67 14.46 2.98
N THR A 19 -6.59 13.68 2.90
CA THR A 19 -6.05 12.90 4.04
C THR A 19 -4.54 13.07 4.19
N ASP A 20 -4.02 12.99 5.42
CA ASP A 20 -2.57 13.07 5.69
C ASP A 20 -1.86 11.70 5.61
N SER A 21 -2.61 10.64 5.31
CA SER A 21 -2.10 9.29 5.20
C SER A 21 -2.95 8.41 4.30
N ILE A 22 -2.33 7.34 3.80
CA ILE A 22 -2.95 6.28 3.01
C ILE A 22 -2.59 4.95 3.66
N MET A 23 -3.57 4.06 3.77
CA MET A 23 -3.38 2.68 4.20
C MET A 23 -3.97 1.74 3.14
N LEU A 24 -3.29 0.62 2.90
CA LEU A 24 -3.74 -0.42 1.98
C LEU A 24 -3.34 -1.79 2.51
N LEU A 25 -4.00 -2.82 1.98
CA LEU A 25 -3.74 -4.22 2.29
C LEU A 25 -3.02 -4.91 1.13
N VAL A 26 -2.12 -5.83 1.46
CA VAL A 26 -1.42 -6.68 0.49
C VAL A 26 -1.32 -8.09 1.06
N SER A 27 -1.81 -9.08 0.33
CA SER A 27 -1.66 -10.49 0.72
C SER A 27 -0.18 -10.86 0.92
N ASP A 28 0.11 -11.65 1.96
CA ASP A 28 1.45 -12.06 2.38
C ASP A 28 2.27 -12.77 1.29
N PHE A 29 1.61 -13.49 0.38
CA PHE A 29 2.24 -14.18 -0.74
C PHE A 29 2.55 -13.23 -1.92
N ASN A 30 1.95 -12.03 -1.97
CA ASN A 30 2.12 -11.10 -3.09
C ASN A 30 3.40 -10.26 -2.96
N ILE A 31 4.55 -10.95 -3.00
CA ILE A 31 5.88 -10.35 -2.81
C ILE A 31 6.16 -9.23 -3.83
N ALA A 32 5.61 -9.33 -5.05
CA ALA A 32 5.75 -8.32 -6.08
C ALA A 32 5.06 -7.00 -5.68
N ALA A 33 3.81 -7.05 -5.22
CA ALA A 33 3.10 -5.88 -4.73
C ALA A 33 3.77 -5.29 -3.48
N GLN A 34 4.22 -6.13 -2.56
CA GLN A 34 4.95 -5.65 -1.39
C GLN A 34 6.22 -4.88 -1.77
N ARG A 35 7.03 -5.40 -2.71
CA ARG A 35 8.22 -4.69 -3.23
C ARG A 35 7.82 -3.39 -3.91
N PHE A 36 6.75 -3.41 -4.71
CA PHE A 36 6.22 -2.22 -5.37
C PHE A 36 5.86 -1.12 -4.36
N TYR A 37 5.02 -1.41 -3.35
CA TYR A 37 4.62 -0.41 -2.37
C TYR A 37 5.77 0.07 -1.47
N ARG A 38 6.69 -0.82 -1.05
CA ARG A 38 7.92 -0.42 -0.34
C ARG A 38 8.75 0.56 -1.17
N GLY A 39 8.94 0.28 -2.46
CA GLY A 39 9.63 1.18 -3.38
C GLY A 39 8.93 2.53 -3.60
N ARG A 40 7.66 2.64 -3.23
CA ARG A 40 6.85 3.87 -3.29
C ARG A 40 6.78 4.62 -1.95
N GLY A 41 7.52 4.17 -0.94
CA GLY A 41 7.60 4.80 0.38
C GLY A 41 6.53 4.37 1.37
N TYR A 42 5.82 3.27 1.11
CA TYR A 42 4.95 2.65 2.11
C TYR A 42 5.76 1.79 3.08
N LEU A 43 5.35 1.81 4.35
CA LEU A 43 5.88 0.99 5.42
C LEU A 43 4.87 -0.10 5.76
N GLN A 44 5.33 -1.34 5.93
CA GLN A 44 4.50 -2.39 6.51
C GLN A 44 4.42 -2.16 8.02
N VAL A 45 3.23 -1.95 8.55
CA VAL A 45 3.00 -1.59 9.96
C VAL A 45 2.24 -2.65 10.76
N GLY A 46 1.77 -3.71 10.10
CA GLY A 46 1.06 -4.80 10.74
C GLY A 46 0.60 -5.85 9.73
N ALA A 47 -0.17 -6.82 10.23
CA ALA A 47 -0.85 -7.84 9.45
C ALA A 47 -2.19 -8.16 10.09
N ILE A 48 -3.18 -8.51 9.26
CA ILE A 48 -4.47 -9.03 9.69
C ILE A 48 -4.51 -10.50 9.29
N PRO A 49 -4.47 -11.45 10.25
CA PRO A 49 -4.41 -12.86 9.92
C PRO A 49 -5.73 -13.35 9.35
N ASP A 50 -5.66 -14.27 8.38
CA ASP A 50 -6.81 -14.97 7.80
C ASP A 50 -7.97 -14.05 7.35
N TYR A 51 -7.66 -12.84 6.86
CA TYR A 51 -8.70 -11.80 6.70
C TYR A 51 -9.70 -12.10 5.59
N VAL A 52 -9.20 -12.39 4.38
CA VAL A 52 -10.05 -12.63 3.18
C VAL A 52 -10.12 -14.12 2.85
N ILE A 53 -8.98 -14.80 2.91
CA ILE A 53 -8.84 -16.22 2.58
C ILE A 53 -8.14 -16.90 3.76
N PRO A 54 -8.64 -18.05 4.25
CA PRO A 54 -7.95 -18.82 5.28
C PRO A 54 -6.53 -19.21 4.84
N GLY A 55 -5.56 -19.05 5.75
CA GLY A 55 -4.15 -19.27 5.53
C GLY A 55 -3.42 -18.14 4.81
N VAL A 56 -4.07 -16.99 4.58
CA VAL A 56 -3.48 -15.82 3.92
C VAL A 56 -3.65 -14.60 4.81
N ASP A 57 -2.53 -14.05 5.26
CA ASP A 57 -2.52 -12.80 6.01
C ASP A 57 -2.54 -11.60 5.06
N GLU A 58 -3.30 -10.57 5.43
CA GLU A 58 -3.27 -9.28 4.73
C GLU A 58 -2.35 -8.31 5.46
N LEU A 59 -1.24 -7.97 4.80
CA LEU A 59 -0.25 -7.05 5.33
C LEU A 59 -0.74 -5.61 5.21
N VAL A 60 -0.64 -4.86 6.31
CA VAL A 60 -1.05 -3.46 6.36
C VAL A 60 0.12 -2.58 5.96
N PHE A 61 -0.02 -1.88 4.84
CA PHE A 61 0.93 -0.88 4.37
C PHE A 61 0.40 0.53 4.62
N PHE A 62 1.28 1.39 5.12
CA PHE A 62 0.96 2.75 5.52
C PHE A 62 1.96 3.75 4.92
N LYS A 63 1.45 4.87 4.42
CA LYS A 63 2.25 6.00 3.93
C LYS A 63 1.66 7.30 4.45
N ARG A 64 2.51 8.16 5.02
CA ARG A 64 2.15 9.55 5.34
C ARG A 64 2.33 10.44 4.12
N ARG A 65 1.54 11.51 4.07
CA ARG A 65 1.77 12.61 3.14
C ARG A 65 3.20 13.13 3.33
N PRO A 66 4.02 13.20 2.28
CA PRO A 66 5.33 13.83 2.37
C PRO A 66 5.17 15.28 2.84
N SER A 67 6.00 15.72 3.77
CA SER A 67 6.14 17.14 4.07
C SER A 67 6.52 17.89 2.79
N ARG A 68 5.86 19.04 2.54
CA ARG A 68 6.24 19.95 1.46
C ARG A 68 7.65 20.52 1.67
#